data_AF-A0A2G4IA84-F1
#
_entry.id   AF-A0A2G4IA84-F1
#
_cell.length_a   1.000
_cell.length_b   1.000
_cell.length_c   1.000
_cell.angle_alpha   90.00
_cell.angle_beta   90.00
_cell.angle_gamma   90.00
#
_symmetry.space_group_name_H-M   'P 1'
#
loop_
_entity.id
_entity.type
_entity.pdbx_description
1 polymer ?
#
loop_
_entity_poly.entity_id
_entity_poly.type
_entity_poly.pdbx_seq_one_letter_code
_entity_poly.pdbx_strand_id
1 'polypeptide(L)'
;MTFHRLTRRHFLHTTGAALALPLLESPARAADVPQTLAELWAGFEPRKDPLEIEVLKEWEQGSVVCRLIRYQVGIFKGAPAKVAAFYAFPKSGTKLPAILEMHGGGQSASLNSVVTYAQRGYAGISLNWGGNKLNFGGAQMSYDGPQTDWGKLDATHPPQRNPANHFAGSLTPDEYTLDAVES
;
A
#
# COMPACT_ATOMS: atom_id res chain seq x y z
N MET A 1 81.76 18.01 10.73
CA MET A 1 82.16 17.39 9.46
C MET A 1 80.95 16.64 8.90
N THR A 2 80.68 16.88 7.61
CA THR A 2 79.85 16.07 6.69
C THR A 2 78.32 16.11 6.82
N PHE A 3 77.70 16.79 5.86
CA PHE A 3 76.29 16.68 5.45
C PHE A 3 76.04 15.40 4.64
N HIS A 4 74.86 14.78 4.78
CA HIS A 4 74.06 14.07 3.75
C HIS A 4 72.73 13.66 4.41
N ARG A 5 71.53 13.65 3.81
CA ARG A 5 70.92 14.08 2.54
C ARG A 5 69.40 14.01 2.82
N LEU A 6 68.61 14.96 2.31
CA LEU A 6 67.15 14.88 2.32
C LEU A 6 66.66 13.72 1.43
N THR A 7 65.60 13.02 1.82
CA THR A 7 64.65 12.47 0.84
C THR A 7 63.21 12.58 1.36
N ARG A 8 62.46 13.39 0.61
CA ARG A 8 61.03 13.68 0.67
C ARG A 8 60.26 12.46 0.18
N ARG A 9 59.23 11.94 0.89
CA ARG A 9 58.12 11.16 0.32
C ARG A 9 57.02 10.82 1.37
N HIS A 10 55.79 11.30 1.09
CA HIS A 10 54.46 10.80 1.51
C HIS A 10 54.09 10.93 3.02
N PHE A 11 52.88 11.29 3.46
CA PHE A 11 51.62 11.71 2.83
C PHE A 11 50.76 12.41 3.92
N LEU A 12 49.84 13.28 3.52
CA LEU A 12 48.95 14.08 4.36
C LEU A 12 47.87 13.24 5.08
N HIS A 13 47.40 13.80 6.19
CA HIS A 13 46.05 13.77 6.80
C HIS A 13 45.24 12.48 6.78
N THR A 14 44.87 12.02 7.98
CA THR A 14 43.61 11.30 8.20
C THR A 14 42.78 12.04 9.24
N THR A 15 41.80 12.78 8.73
CA THR A 15 40.63 13.26 9.47
C THR A 15 39.48 12.32 9.17
N GLY A 16 38.78 11.85 10.22
CA GLY A 16 37.36 11.56 10.21
C GLY A 16 36.84 10.35 9.40
N ALA A 17 36.29 9.38 10.11
CA ALA A 17 34.98 8.83 9.78
C ALA A 17 34.40 8.14 11.02
N ALA A 18 33.35 8.74 11.57
CA ALA A 18 32.51 8.11 12.57
C ALA A 18 31.99 6.77 12.03
N LEU A 19 32.14 5.71 12.81
CA LEU A 19 31.49 4.43 12.59
C LEU A 19 29.97 4.63 12.71
N ALA A 20 29.32 4.93 11.60
CA ALA A 20 27.89 4.69 11.46
C ALA A 20 27.70 3.17 11.43
N LEU A 21 27.24 2.59 12.54
CA LEU A 21 26.66 1.26 12.52
C LEU A 21 25.48 1.29 11.54
N PRO A 22 25.48 0.51 10.46
CA PRO A 22 24.22 0.23 9.80
C PRO A 22 23.41 -0.60 10.80
N LEU A 23 22.25 -0.09 11.21
CA LEU A 23 21.15 -0.90 11.74
C LEU A 23 20.73 -1.86 10.61
N LEU A 24 21.50 -2.92 10.38
CA LEU A 24 20.97 -4.12 9.75
C LEU A 24 20.15 -4.81 10.85
N GLU A 25 18.83 -4.59 10.82
CA GLU A 25 17.90 -5.50 11.46
C GLU A 25 18.25 -6.90 10.97
N SER A 26 18.60 -7.78 11.91
CA SER A 26 18.94 -9.17 11.59
C SER A 26 17.71 -9.83 10.97
N PRO A 27 17.86 -10.65 9.91
CA PRO A 27 16.73 -11.43 9.40
C PRO A 27 16.17 -12.24 10.57
N ALA A 28 14.84 -12.24 10.71
CA ALA A 28 14.14 -12.97 11.76
C ALA A 28 14.73 -14.38 11.86
N ARG A 29 15.24 -14.73 13.04
CA ARG A 29 15.78 -16.08 13.24
C ARG A 29 14.60 -17.02 13.19
N ALA A 30 14.78 -18.29 12.82
CA ALA A 30 13.69 -19.28 12.83
C ALA A 30 12.95 -19.38 14.19
N ALA A 31 13.55 -18.88 15.27
CA ALA A 31 12.95 -18.76 16.60
C ALA A 31 11.91 -17.62 16.75
N ASP A 32 11.86 -16.67 15.81
CA ASP A 32 10.99 -15.48 15.85
C ASP A 32 9.78 -15.60 14.91
N VAL A 33 9.64 -16.72 14.19
CA VAL A 33 8.49 -16.98 13.30
C VAL A 33 7.31 -17.48 14.13
N PRO A 34 6.14 -16.83 14.07
CA PRO A 34 4.94 -17.27 14.78
C PRO A 34 4.59 -18.73 14.47
N GLN A 35 4.41 -19.55 15.51
CA GLN A 35 4.03 -20.97 15.41
C GLN A 35 2.53 -21.18 15.60
N THR A 36 1.82 -20.15 16.06
CA THR A 36 0.36 -20.20 16.27
C THR A 36 -0.35 -19.00 15.65
N LEU A 37 -1.64 -19.15 15.40
CA LEU A 37 -2.48 -18.04 14.95
C LEU A 37 -2.48 -16.89 15.96
N ALA A 38 -2.48 -17.21 17.26
CA ALA A 38 -2.42 -16.19 18.31
C ALA A 38 -1.11 -15.39 18.24
N GLU A 39 0.02 -16.07 18.07
CA GLU A 39 1.32 -15.41 17.91
C GLU A 39 1.38 -14.56 16.64
N LEU A 40 0.79 -15.05 15.52
CA LEU A 40 0.77 -14.32 14.25
C LEU A 40 0.06 -12.96 14.37
N TRP A 41 -1.02 -12.90 15.16
CA TRP A 41 -1.84 -11.70 15.30
C TRP A 41 -1.51 -10.88 16.57
N ALA A 42 -0.60 -11.33 17.44
CA ALA A 42 -0.38 -10.74 18.76
C ALA A 42 0.02 -9.26 18.73
N GLY A 43 0.66 -8.79 17.65
CA GLY A 43 1.07 -7.40 17.45
C GLY A 43 0.20 -6.59 16.49
N PHE A 44 -0.87 -7.18 15.93
CA PHE A 44 -1.69 -6.49 14.93
C PHE A 44 -2.74 -5.60 15.60
N GLU A 45 -2.57 -4.29 15.45
CA GLU A 45 -3.52 -3.28 15.93
C GLU A 45 -4.23 -2.60 14.74
N PRO A 46 -5.45 -3.03 14.36
CA PRO A 46 -6.11 -2.56 13.13
C PRO A 46 -6.49 -1.07 13.13
N ARG A 47 -6.36 -0.36 14.26
CA ARG A 47 -6.70 1.07 14.42
C ARG A 47 -5.49 1.94 14.78
N LYS A 48 -4.29 1.37 14.78
CA LYS A 48 -3.07 2.10 15.12
C LYS A 48 -2.81 3.24 14.12
N ASP A 49 -3.00 2.97 12.83
CA ASP A 49 -2.84 3.95 11.78
C ASP A 49 -4.18 4.68 11.50
N PRO A 50 -4.15 6.00 11.24
CA PRO A 50 -5.36 6.75 10.91
C PRO A 50 -5.91 6.34 9.54
N LEU A 51 -7.24 6.33 9.42
CA LEU A 51 -7.93 5.91 8.19
C LEU A 51 -7.82 6.92 7.04
N GLU A 52 -7.51 8.19 7.32
CA GLU A 52 -7.28 9.29 6.34
C GLU A 52 -8.10 9.16 5.04
N ILE A 53 -9.35 9.63 5.10
CA ILE A 53 -10.30 9.48 3.99
C ILE A 53 -10.28 10.71 3.08
N GLU A 54 -10.13 10.47 1.78
CA GLU A 54 -10.24 11.47 0.72
C GLU A 54 -11.47 11.17 -0.14
N VAL A 55 -12.36 12.15 -0.30
CA VAL A 55 -13.43 12.08 -1.31
C VAL A 55 -12.91 12.71 -2.59
N LEU A 56 -12.56 11.88 -3.55
CA LEU A 56 -11.96 12.31 -4.81
C LEU A 56 -13.00 12.75 -5.85
N LYS A 57 -14.19 12.17 -5.78
CA LYS A 57 -15.35 12.56 -6.57
C LYS A 57 -16.63 12.20 -5.84
N GLU A 58 -17.66 13.03 -5.96
CA GLU A 58 -19.02 12.75 -5.53
C GLU A 58 -20.00 13.11 -6.65
N TRP A 59 -21.02 12.29 -6.85
CA TRP A 59 -22.10 12.56 -7.80
C TRP A 59 -23.37 11.81 -7.40
N GLU A 60 -24.50 12.21 -7.98
CA GLU A 60 -25.78 11.54 -7.77
C GLU A 60 -26.18 10.71 -9.00
N GLN A 61 -26.80 9.56 -8.76
CA GLN A 61 -27.46 8.73 -9.76
C GLN A 61 -28.86 8.37 -9.26
N GLY A 62 -29.85 9.19 -9.64
CA GLY A 62 -31.21 9.05 -9.14
C GLY A 62 -31.28 9.29 -7.62
N SER A 63 -31.70 8.27 -6.86
CA SER A 63 -31.78 8.33 -5.40
C SER A 63 -30.49 7.88 -4.68
N VAL A 64 -29.41 7.61 -5.43
CA VAL A 64 -28.13 7.15 -4.89
C VAL A 64 -27.09 8.26 -4.96
N VAL A 65 -26.34 8.46 -3.86
CA VAL A 65 -25.10 9.23 -3.84
C VAL A 65 -23.94 8.27 -4.06
N CYS A 66 -23.08 8.55 -5.03
CA CYS A 66 -21.88 7.80 -5.35
C CYS A 66 -20.64 8.63 -5.03
N ARG A 67 -19.61 7.98 -4.53
CA ARG A 67 -18.29 8.55 -4.27
C ARG A 67 -17.20 7.65 -4.83
N LEU A 68 -16.17 8.30 -5.34
CA LEU A 68 -14.86 7.70 -5.53
C LEU A 68 -14.01 8.23 -4.38
N ILE A 69 -13.48 7.32 -3.55
CA ILE A 69 -12.72 7.67 -2.35
C ILE A 69 -11.34 7.02 -2.37
N ARG A 70 -10.43 7.58 -1.58
CA ARG A 70 -9.22 6.89 -1.10
C ARG A 70 -9.23 6.86 0.41
N TYR A 71 -8.72 5.80 1.00
CA TYR A 71 -8.52 5.69 2.44
C TYR A 71 -7.22 4.97 2.74
N GLN A 72 -6.57 5.33 3.84
CA GLN A 72 -5.33 4.74 4.29
C GLN A 72 -5.60 3.37 4.94
N VAL A 73 -4.82 2.37 4.53
CA VAL A 73 -4.91 1.00 5.05
C VAL A 73 -3.75 0.63 5.98
N GLY A 74 -2.71 1.47 6.02
CA GLY A 74 -1.59 1.33 6.94
C GLY A 74 -0.42 2.24 6.59
N ILE A 75 0.54 2.32 7.49
CA ILE A 75 1.86 2.92 7.26
C ILE A 75 2.88 1.78 7.17
N PHE A 76 3.37 1.53 5.96
CA PHE A 76 4.36 0.49 5.68
C PHE A 76 5.70 1.12 5.35
N LYS A 77 6.76 0.72 6.05
CA LYS A 77 8.12 1.25 5.86
C LYS A 77 8.17 2.79 5.93
N GLY A 78 7.40 3.36 6.85
CA GLY A 78 7.27 4.81 7.05
C GLY A 78 6.45 5.57 6.01
N ALA A 79 5.85 4.88 5.03
CA ALA A 79 5.05 5.48 3.97
C ALA A 79 3.58 5.02 4.03
N PRO A 80 2.59 5.90 3.82
CA PRO A 80 1.19 5.52 3.81
C PRO A 80 0.88 4.67 2.57
N ALA A 81 0.11 3.59 2.76
CA ALA A 81 -0.59 2.90 1.68
C ALA A 81 -2.07 3.29 1.70
N LYS A 82 -2.61 3.65 0.53
CA LYS A 82 -3.97 4.14 0.35
C LYS A 82 -4.69 3.33 -0.72
N VAL A 83 -5.85 2.79 -0.38
CA VAL A 83 -6.70 2.03 -1.30
C VAL A 83 -7.81 2.94 -1.81
N ALA A 84 -8.01 2.94 -3.13
CA ALA A 84 -9.14 3.61 -3.76
C ALA A 84 -10.38 2.70 -3.75
N ALA A 85 -11.57 3.27 -3.74
CA ALA A 85 -12.82 2.51 -3.74
C ALA A 85 -13.97 3.29 -4.37
N PHE A 86 -14.96 2.54 -4.88
CA PHE A 86 -16.29 3.09 -5.08
C PHE A 86 -17.10 2.91 -3.79
N TYR A 87 -17.79 3.96 -3.40
CA TYR A 87 -18.68 3.97 -2.24
C TYR A 87 -20.02 4.59 -2.64
N ALA A 88 -21.15 3.95 -2.33
CA ALA A 88 -22.46 4.46 -2.69
C ALA A 88 -23.50 4.20 -1.61
N PHE A 89 -24.49 5.09 -1.48
CA PHE A 89 -25.54 4.99 -0.48
C PHE A 89 -26.82 5.74 -0.89
N PRO A 90 -28.01 5.32 -0.41
CA PRO A 90 -29.26 6.07 -0.56
C PRO A 90 -29.16 7.50 -0.03
N LYS A 91 -29.59 8.48 -0.84
CA LYS A 91 -29.56 9.92 -0.49
C LYS A 91 -30.36 10.25 0.77
N SER A 92 -31.47 9.57 1.02
CA SER A 92 -32.34 9.75 2.20
C SER A 92 -31.95 8.85 3.38
N GLY A 93 -30.89 8.05 3.25
CA GLY A 93 -30.53 7.04 4.22
C GLY A 93 -29.69 7.58 5.37
N THR A 94 -29.96 7.12 6.60
CA THR A 94 -29.09 7.31 7.76
C THR A 94 -28.95 5.99 8.51
N LYS A 95 -27.79 5.75 9.13
CA LYS A 95 -27.49 4.49 9.87
C LYS A 95 -27.83 3.22 9.08
N LEU A 96 -27.43 3.21 7.81
CA LEU A 96 -27.74 2.13 6.88
C LEU A 96 -26.93 0.86 7.20
N PRO A 97 -27.50 -0.33 6.96
CA PRO A 97 -26.67 -1.53 6.85
C PRO A 97 -25.67 -1.36 5.71
N ALA A 98 -24.46 -1.92 5.85
CA ALA A 98 -23.38 -1.74 4.90
C ALA A 98 -22.91 -3.08 4.30
N ILE A 99 -22.52 -3.06 3.03
CA ILE A 99 -21.91 -4.16 2.31
C ILE A 99 -20.50 -3.73 1.88
N LEU A 100 -19.50 -4.52 2.26
CA LEU A 100 -18.15 -4.43 1.73
C LEU A 100 -17.98 -5.53 0.69
N GLU A 101 -17.67 -5.13 -0.54
CA GLU A 101 -17.35 -6.03 -1.64
C GLU A 101 -15.83 -6.13 -1.84
N MET A 102 -15.35 -7.36 -1.87
CA MET A 102 -14.01 -7.71 -2.31
C MET A 102 -14.12 -8.39 -3.68
N HIS A 103 -13.43 -7.84 -4.68
CA HIS A 103 -13.48 -8.38 -6.03
C HIS A 103 -12.76 -9.75 -6.13
N GLY A 104 -13.16 -10.56 -7.11
CA GLY A 104 -12.44 -11.78 -7.48
C GLY A 104 -11.19 -11.53 -8.32
N GLY A 105 -10.73 -12.55 -9.05
CA GLY A 105 -9.48 -12.52 -9.83
C GLY A 105 -9.36 -11.45 -10.93
N GLY A 106 -10.43 -10.73 -11.25
CA GLY A 106 -10.40 -9.57 -12.15
C GLY A 106 -9.86 -8.28 -11.53
N GLN A 107 -9.56 -8.28 -10.22
CA GLN A 107 -8.79 -7.23 -9.53
C GLN A 107 -9.34 -5.80 -9.63
N SER A 108 -10.65 -5.65 -9.84
CA SER A 108 -11.27 -4.36 -10.17
C SER A 108 -12.43 -4.05 -9.25
N ALA A 109 -12.45 -2.85 -8.67
CA ALA A 109 -13.61 -2.33 -7.96
C ALA A 109 -14.80 -2.11 -8.91
N SER A 110 -16.02 -2.25 -8.39
CA SER A 110 -17.27 -2.22 -9.16
C SER A 110 -18.20 -1.09 -8.71
N LEU A 111 -18.33 -0.05 -9.53
CA LEU A 111 -19.34 0.99 -9.33
C LEU A 111 -20.75 0.40 -9.44
N ASN A 112 -20.98 -0.49 -10.41
CA ASN A 112 -22.28 -1.11 -10.66
C ASN A 112 -22.78 -1.89 -9.44
N SER A 113 -21.88 -2.60 -8.76
CA SER A 113 -22.20 -3.34 -7.53
C SER A 113 -22.68 -2.40 -6.44
N VAL A 114 -21.90 -1.36 -6.11
CA VAL A 114 -22.27 -0.45 -5.00
C VAL A 114 -23.52 0.37 -5.30
N VAL A 115 -23.76 0.74 -6.56
CA VAL A 115 -25.03 1.38 -6.96
C VAL A 115 -26.21 0.43 -6.77
N THR A 116 -26.05 -0.84 -7.15
CA THR A 116 -27.10 -1.87 -6.95
C THR A 116 -27.40 -2.07 -5.46
N TYR A 117 -26.37 -2.08 -4.61
CA TYR A 117 -26.55 -2.18 -3.15
C TYR A 117 -27.28 -0.96 -2.60
N ALA A 118 -26.91 0.23 -3.05
CA ALA A 118 -27.55 1.47 -2.64
C ALA A 118 -29.03 1.54 -3.04
N GLN A 119 -29.37 1.09 -4.25
CA GLN A 119 -30.76 0.99 -4.69
C GLN A 119 -31.58 0.01 -3.84
N ARG A 120 -30.92 -0.95 -3.18
CA ARG A 120 -31.54 -1.93 -2.26
C ARG A 120 -31.52 -1.48 -0.79
N GLY A 121 -31.10 -0.25 -0.51
CA GLY A 121 -31.12 0.32 0.85
C GLY A 121 -29.83 0.13 1.66
N TYR A 122 -28.74 -0.31 1.05
CA TYR A 122 -27.45 -0.50 1.74
C TYR A 122 -26.49 0.64 1.46
N ALA A 123 -25.61 0.97 2.40
CA ALA A 123 -24.34 1.58 2.02
C ALA A 123 -23.45 0.50 1.41
N GLY A 124 -22.81 0.76 0.27
CA GLY A 124 -21.96 -0.20 -0.43
C GLY A 124 -20.57 0.36 -0.64
N ILE A 125 -19.53 -0.40 -0.34
CA ILE A 125 -18.15 -0.09 -0.73
C ILE A 125 -17.58 -1.26 -1.54
N SER A 126 -16.91 -0.96 -2.66
CA SER A 126 -16.17 -1.92 -3.47
C SER A 126 -14.74 -1.40 -3.58
N LEU A 127 -13.81 -2.13 -2.95
CA LEU A 127 -12.42 -1.73 -2.80
C LEU A 127 -11.57 -2.11 -4.01
N ASN A 128 -10.58 -1.29 -4.34
CA ASN A 128 -9.65 -1.53 -5.44
C ASN A 128 -8.30 -2.02 -4.91
N TRP A 129 -8.26 -3.20 -4.31
CA TRP A 129 -7.01 -3.77 -3.78
C TRP A 129 -5.99 -3.93 -4.89
N GLY A 130 -6.39 -4.60 -5.97
CA GLY A 130 -5.50 -4.91 -7.09
C GLY A 130 -5.02 -3.67 -7.84
N GLY A 131 -5.55 -2.48 -7.54
CA GLY A 131 -5.05 -1.22 -8.09
C GLY A 131 -5.17 -1.07 -9.60
N ASN A 132 -5.99 -1.91 -10.25
CA ASN A 132 -6.39 -1.67 -11.63
C ASN A 132 -6.99 -0.27 -11.75
N LYS A 133 -6.78 0.38 -12.90
CA LYS A 133 -7.37 1.71 -13.14
C LYS A 133 -8.87 1.66 -12.92
N LEU A 134 -9.36 2.51 -12.02
CA LEU A 134 -10.80 2.65 -11.79
C LEU A 134 -11.50 3.06 -13.09
N ASN A 135 -12.52 2.30 -13.46
CA ASN A 135 -13.43 2.61 -14.56
C ASN A 135 -14.83 2.79 -13.99
N PHE A 136 -15.63 3.66 -14.60
CA PHE A 136 -17.00 3.91 -14.15
C PHE A 136 -18.00 2.86 -14.73
N GLY A 137 -17.62 1.58 -14.77
CA GLY A 137 -18.44 0.50 -15.30
C GLY A 137 -18.38 0.39 -16.83
N GLY A 138 -19.54 0.22 -17.48
CA GLY A 138 -19.65 0.01 -18.94
C GLY A 138 -19.26 1.23 -19.81
N ALA A 139 -18.72 2.28 -19.20
CA ALA A 139 -18.17 3.43 -19.91
C ALA A 139 -16.69 3.19 -20.23
N GLN A 140 -16.28 3.57 -21.44
CA GLN A 140 -14.89 3.51 -21.91
C GLN A 140 -13.95 4.53 -21.22
N MET A 141 -14.44 5.23 -20.19
CA MET A 141 -13.75 6.31 -19.49
C MET A 141 -13.13 5.76 -18.19
N SER A 142 -11.80 5.72 -18.15
CA SER A 142 -11.03 5.54 -16.91
C SER A 142 -11.06 6.82 -16.09
N TYR A 143 -11.03 6.70 -14.77
CA TYR A 143 -10.70 7.80 -13.89
C TYR A 143 -9.19 8.09 -14.00
N ASP A 144 -8.81 9.34 -14.28
CA ASP A 144 -7.38 9.72 -14.43
C ASP A 144 -6.80 10.41 -13.18
N GLY A 145 -7.60 10.55 -12.11
CA GLY A 145 -7.12 11.09 -10.85
C GLY A 145 -6.43 10.03 -9.97
N PRO A 146 -6.20 10.33 -8.67
CA PRO A 146 -5.47 9.45 -7.76
C PRO A 146 -6.08 8.04 -7.66
N GLN A 147 -5.29 7.01 -7.97
CA GLN A 147 -5.67 5.59 -7.89
C GLN A 147 -5.31 4.99 -6.52
N THR A 148 -5.48 3.67 -6.36
CA THR A 148 -4.82 2.92 -5.28
C THR A 148 -3.31 3.14 -5.37
N ASP A 149 -2.68 3.34 -4.22
CA ASP A 149 -1.26 3.59 -4.08
C ASP A 149 -0.76 2.84 -2.86
N TRP A 150 -0.02 1.76 -3.10
CA TRP A 150 0.51 0.89 -2.05
C TRP A 150 1.75 1.48 -1.35
N GLY A 151 2.13 2.73 -1.64
CA GLY A 151 3.18 3.42 -0.91
C GLY A 151 4.52 2.75 -1.14
N LYS A 152 5.10 2.11 -0.10
CA LYS A 152 6.35 1.33 -0.18
C LYS A 152 6.14 -0.18 -0.30
N LEU A 153 4.92 -0.62 -0.59
CA LEU A 153 4.61 -1.99 -0.97
C LEU A 153 4.28 -2.06 -2.47
N ASP A 154 4.49 -3.23 -3.09
CA ASP A 154 3.92 -3.52 -4.41
C ASP A 154 2.91 -4.66 -4.34
N ALA A 155 1.70 -4.33 -3.87
CA ALA A 155 0.56 -5.24 -3.86
C ALA A 155 -0.39 -4.97 -5.04
N THR A 156 0.05 -4.23 -6.05
CA THR A 156 -0.74 -3.88 -7.24
C THR A 156 -0.73 -5.06 -8.22
N HIS A 157 -1.88 -5.38 -8.80
CA HIS A 157 -1.94 -6.21 -9.99
C HIS A 157 -1.41 -5.41 -11.22
N PRO A 158 -0.97 -6.06 -12.32
CA PRO A 158 -0.44 -5.41 -13.50
C PRO A 158 -1.10 -4.08 -13.95
N PRO A 159 -0.30 -3.03 -14.24
CA PRO A 159 1.16 -3.02 -14.13
C PRO A 159 1.62 -2.82 -12.67
N GLN A 160 2.51 -3.71 -12.23
CA GLN A 160 3.29 -3.52 -11.00
C GLN A 160 4.26 -2.36 -11.18
N ARG A 161 4.59 -1.67 -10.08
CA ARG A 161 5.62 -0.63 -10.10
C ARG A 161 7.01 -1.26 -10.11
N ASN A 162 7.15 -2.39 -9.42
CA ASN A 162 8.34 -3.19 -9.39
C ASN A 162 8.50 -3.95 -10.71
N PRO A 163 9.68 -3.92 -11.35
CA PRO A 163 9.96 -4.78 -12.51
C PRO A 163 9.94 -6.28 -12.16
N ALA A 164 10.17 -6.65 -10.89
CA ALA A 164 10.01 -8.02 -10.43
C ALA A 164 8.53 -8.36 -10.27
N ASN A 165 8.07 -9.42 -10.94
CA ASN A 165 6.70 -9.90 -10.77
C ASN A 165 6.57 -10.68 -9.45
N HIS A 166 6.13 -10.05 -8.37
CA HIS A 166 5.99 -10.72 -7.06
C HIS A 166 4.91 -11.82 -7.01
N PHE A 167 4.08 -11.97 -8.06
CA PHE A 167 3.12 -13.10 -8.16
C PHE A 167 3.70 -14.36 -8.81
N ALA A 168 4.80 -14.24 -9.56
CA ALA A 168 5.37 -15.37 -10.34
C ALA A 168 6.90 -15.33 -10.40
N GLY A 169 7.53 -14.57 -9.51
CA GLY A 169 8.96 -14.25 -9.52
C GLY A 169 9.67 -14.77 -8.28
N SER A 170 10.85 -14.21 -8.04
CA SER A 170 11.65 -14.52 -6.85
C SER A 170 10.94 -14.03 -5.59
N LEU A 171 11.09 -14.79 -4.50
CA LEU A 171 10.63 -14.43 -3.16
C LEU A 171 11.69 -13.63 -2.38
N THR A 172 12.84 -13.35 -3.01
CA THR A 172 13.91 -12.54 -2.42
C THR A 172 13.36 -11.14 -2.09
N PRO A 173 13.49 -10.70 -0.83
CA PRO A 173 13.07 -9.37 -0.40
C PRO A 173 13.69 -8.24 -1.20
N ASP A 174 12.93 -7.15 -1.39
CA ASP A 174 13.38 -5.94 -2.07
C ASP A 174 12.80 -4.67 -1.45
N GLU A 175 12.96 -3.52 -2.13
CA GLU A 175 12.46 -2.25 -1.61
C GLU A 175 10.93 -2.17 -1.48
N TYR A 176 10.19 -3.07 -2.15
CA TYR A 176 8.73 -3.13 -2.18
C TYR A 176 8.14 -4.34 -1.43
N THR A 177 8.96 -5.23 -0.89
CA THR A 177 8.49 -6.24 0.08
C THR A 177 8.35 -5.64 1.46
N LEU A 178 7.38 -6.15 2.24
CA LEU A 178 7.15 -5.72 3.61
C LEU A 178 8.30 -6.15 4.51
N ASP A 179 8.64 -7.44 4.45
CA ASP A 179 9.65 -8.06 5.29
C ASP A 179 11.00 -8.15 4.58
N ALA A 180 12.07 -8.17 5.37
CA ALA A 180 13.45 -8.38 4.92
C ALA A 180 13.85 -9.86 4.86
N VAL A 181 12.91 -10.77 5.13
CA VAL A 181 13.11 -12.22 5.14
C VAL A 181 12.31 -12.82 3.99
N GLU A 182 12.93 -13.75 3.26
CA GLU A 182 12.28 -14.51 2.20
C GLU A 182 11.17 -15.40 2.79
N SER A 183 9.96 -15.33 2.21
CA SER A 183 8.75 -16.02 2.65
C SER A 183 8.16 -16.90 1.55
#